data_AF-A0A3C1WM51-F1
#
_entry.id   AF-A0A3C1WM51-F1
#
_cell.length_a   1.000
_cell.length_b   1.000
_cell.length_c   1.000
_cell.angle_alpha   90.00
_cell.angle_beta   90.00
_cell.angle_gamma   90.00
#
_symmetry.space_group_name_H-M   'P 1'
#
loop_
_entity.id
_entity.type
_entity.pdbx_description
1 polymer ?
#
loop_
_entity_poly.entity_id
_entity_poly.type
_entity_poly.pdbx_seq_one_letter_code
_entity_poly.pdbx_strand_id
1 'polypeptide(L)'
;AMNLAAAKLLEKGHIPIIGMNAALPIVERANIPDKYKATMDISLAVINQCEAILILAESPGVIKERDLVLKNGGKIFYSIDEIENTIQSPDI
;
A
#
# COMPACT_ATOMS: atom_id res chain seq x y z
N ALA A 1 6.29 -6.01 9.83
CA ALA A 1 4.85 -5.73 9.91
C ALA A 1 4.21 -5.61 8.52
N MET A 2 4.57 -4.63 7.68
CA MET A 2 3.94 -4.40 6.36
C MET A 2 3.91 -5.62 5.43
N ASN A 3 5.06 -6.29 5.22
CA ASN A 3 5.11 -7.47 4.35
C ASN A 3 4.27 -8.65 4.87
N LEU A 4 4.11 -8.79 6.20
CA LEU A 4 3.23 -9.82 6.78
C LEU A 4 1.76 -9.50 6.51
N ALA A 5 1.35 -8.24 6.62
CA ALA A 5 0.00 -7.82 6.26
C ALA A 5 -0.27 -7.98 4.76
N ALA A 6 0.70 -7.62 3.92
CA ALA A 6 0.61 -7.84 2.48
C ALA A 6 0.49 -9.33 2.13
N ALA A 7 1.29 -10.20 2.75
CA ALA A 7 1.17 -11.65 2.56
C ALA A 7 -0.23 -12.16 2.90
N LYS A 8 -0.79 -11.73 4.04
CA LYS A 8 -2.17 -12.07 4.41
C LYS A 8 -3.22 -11.52 3.44
N LEU A 9 -3.03 -10.32 2.88
CA LEU A 9 -3.92 -9.78 1.85
C LEU A 9 -3.86 -10.60 0.55
N LEU A 10 -2.67 -11.05 0.17
CA LEU A 10 -2.48 -11.96 -0.94
C LEU A 10 -3.19 -13.31 -0.70
N GLU A 11 -3.06 -13.87 0.50
CA GLU A 11 -3.78 -15.09 0.92
C GLU A 11 -5.31 -14.92 0.87
N LYS A 12 -5.81 -13.69 1.06
CA LYS A 12 -7.22 -13.34 0.93
C LYS A 12 -7.68 -13.13 -0.52
N GLY A 13 -6.77 -13.15 -1.51
CA GLY A 13 -7.07 -12.99 -2.94
C GLY A 13 -6.94 -11.58 -3.49
N HIS A 14 -6.37 -10.68 -2.70
CA HIS A 14 -6.10 -9.31 -3.13
C HIS A 14 -4.69 -9.19 -3.73
N ILE A 15 -4.43 -8.10 -4.45
CA ILE A 15 -3.10 -7.77 -4.98
C ILE A 15 -2.50 -6.65 -4.11
N PRO A 16 -1.63 -6.98 -3.13
CA PRO A 16 -1.06 -5.97 -2.24
C PRO A 16 0.08 -5.19 -2.90
N ILE A 17 0.08 -3.87 -2.73
CA ILE A 17 1.19 -2.98 -3.10
C ILE A 17 1.67 -2.24 -1.85
N ILE A 18 2.99 -2.21 -1.63
CA ILE A 18 3.62 -1.43 -0.58
C ILE A 18 4.48 -0.37 -1.26
N GLY A 19 4.10 0.91 -1.14
CA GLY A 19 4.80 2.01 -1.81
C GLY A 19 6.28 2.11 -1.43
N MET A 20 6.64 1.84 -0.17
CA MET A 20 8.03 1.75 0.27
C MET A 20 8.82 0.64 -0.44
N ASN A 21 8.21 -0.53 -0.69
CA ASN A 21 8.87 -1.61 -1.42
C ASN A 21 9.09 -1.24 -2.89
N ALA A 22 8.21 -0.42 -3.48
CA ALA A 22 8.40 0.11 -4.83
C ALA A 22 9.51 1.18 -4.88
N ALA A 23 9.61 2.02 -3.84
CA ALA A 23 10.51 3.16 -3.82
C ALA A 23 11.95 2.83 -3.38
N LEU A 24 12.12 2.10 -2.27
CA LEU A 24 13.42 1.93 -1.61
C LEU A 24 14.51 1.36 -2.53
N PRO A 25 14.28 0.26 -3.28
CA PRO A 25 15.32 -0.33 -4.12
C PRO A 25 15.87 0.64 -5.18
N ILE A 26 15.02 1.57 -5.65
CA ILE A 26 15.35 2.58 -6.64
C ILE A 26 16.11 3.73 -5.97
N VAL A 27 15.53 4.32 -4.93
CA VAL A 27 16.05 5.53 -4.26
C VAL A 27 17.41 5.28 -3.60
N GLU A 28 17.66 4.07 -3.10
CA GLU A 28 18.97 3.69 -2.54
C GLU A 28 20.11 3.75 -3.57
N ARG A 29 19.81 3.46 -4.84
CA ARG A 29 20.77 3.43 -5.95
C ARG A 29 20.85 4.76 -6.71
N ALA A 30 19.87 5.65 -6.50
CA ALA A 30 19.83 6.94 -7.15
C ALA A 30 20.75 7.97 -6.46
N ASN A 31 21.51 8.72 -7.26
CA ASN A 31 22.26 9.89 -6.79
C ASN A 31 21.41 11.16 -6.97
N ILE A 32 20.46 11.37 -6.07
CA ILE A 32 19.53 12.50 -6.09
C ILE A 32 19.55 13.23 -4.75
N PRO A 33 19.29 14.55 -4.73
CA PRO A 33 19.42 15.37 -3.52
C PRO A 33 18.33 15.10 -2.49
N ASP A 34 17.12 14.74 -2.91
CA ASP A 34 15.97 14.54 -2.03
C ASP A 34 15.38 13.13 -2.17
N LYS A 35 15.96 12.20 -1.40
CA LYS A 35 15.49 10.82 -1.32
C LYS A 35 14.10 10.70 -0.70
N TYR A 36 13.74 11.59 0.22
CA TYR A 36 12.42 11.57 0.86
C TYR A 36 11.33 11.93 -0.14
N LYS A 37 11.50 13.03 -0.88
CA LYS A 37 10.56 13.42 -1.93
C LYS A 37 10.45 12.35 -3.01
N ALA A 38 11.57 11.80 -3.49
CA ALA A 38 11.52 10.74 -4.50
C ALA A 38 10.81 9.47 -3.99
N THR A 39 11.01 9.11 -2.72
CA THR A 39 10.29 8.00 -2.09
C THR A 39 8.78 8.26 -2.07
N MET A 40 8.36 9.46 -1.65
CA MET A 40 6.95 9.83 -1.64
C MET A 40 6.33 9.91 -3.04
N ASP A 41 7.05 10.46 -4.02
CA ASP A 41 6.56 10.57 -5.40
C ASP A 41 6.31 9.18 -6.00
N ILE A 42 7.23 8.23 -5.79
CA ILE A 42 7.05 6.83 -6.23
C ILE A 42 5.90 6.17 -5.47
N SER A 43 5.85 6.33 -4.13
CA SER A 43 4.80 5.75 -3.28
C SER A 43 3.41 6.21 -3.72
N LEU A 44 3.23 7.52 -3.91
CA LEU A 44 1.96 8.10 -4.35
C LEU A 44 1.60 7.66 -5.77
N ALA A 45 2.56 7.56 -6.69
CA ALA A 45 2.30 7.12 -8.06
C ALA A 45 1.74 5.69 -8.12
N VAL A 46 2.28 4.77 -7.30
CA VAL A 46 1.77 3.39 -7.25
C VAL A 46 0.46 3.30 -6.47
N ILE A 47 0.33 4.01 -5.35
CA ILE A 47 -0.88 4.00 -4.52
C ILE A 47 -2.07 4.64 -5.24
N ASN A 48 -1.84 5.58 -6.16
CA ASN A 48 -2.90 6.18 -6.96
C ASN A 48 -3.70 5.16 -7.80
N GLN A 49 -3.13 3.98 -8.04
CA GLN A 49 -3.78 2.90 -8.80
C GLN A 49 -4.54 1.92 -7.91
N CYS A 50 -4.46 2.06 -6.58
CA CYS A 50 -5.10 1.16 -5.64
C CYS A 50 -6.55 1.57 -5.36
N GLU A 51 -7.42 0.58 -5.23
CA GLU A 51 -8.84 0.75 -4.89
C GLU A 51 -9.08 0.88 -3.38
N ALA A 52 -8.07 0.57 -2.56
CA ALA A 52 -8.13 0.64 -1.12
C ALA A 52 -6.75 0.76 -0.47
N ILE A 53 -6.72 1.17 0.80
CA ILE A 53 -5.51 1.22 1.64
C ILE A 53 -5.77 0.62 3.02
N LEU A 54 -4.82 -0.19 3.50
CA LEU A 54 -4.78 -0.70 4.87
C LEU A 54 -3.76 0.09 5.69
N ILE A 55 -4.23 0.79 6.72
CA ILE A 55 -3.40 1.61 7.60
C ILE A 55 -3.00 0.80 8.83
N LEU A 56 -1.70 0.51 8.96
CA LEU A 56 -1.13 -0.20 10.13
C LEU A 56 -0.59 0.77 11.19
N ALA A 57 -0.26 2.00 10.81
CA ALA A 57 0.18 3.08 11.67
C ALA A 57 0.05 4.41 10.93
N GLU A 58 -0.29 5.49 11.63
CA GLU A 58 -0.36 6.82 11.04
C GLU A 58 1.03 7.47 10.94
N SER A 59 1.24 8.20 9.84
CA SER A 59 2.40 9.06 9.63
C SER A 59 2.04 10.14 8.60
N PRO A 60 2.83 11.22 8.45
CA PRO A 60 2.59 12.22 7.42
C PRO A 60 2.55 11.66 6.00
N GLY A 61 3.33 10.60 5.71
CA GLY A 61 3.28 9.90 4.42
C GLY A 61 1.97 9.14 4.23
N VAL A 62 1.57 8.36 5.24
CA VAL A 62 0.33 7.58 5.25
C VAL A 62 -0.90 8.48 5.14
N ILE A 63 -0.90 9.66 5.76
CA ILE A 63 -1.99 10.64 5.63
C ILE A 63 -2.16 11.07 4.17
N LYS A 64 -1.06 11.39 3.48
CA LYS A 64 -1.10 11.76 2.05
C LYS A 64 -1.61 10.62 1.17
N GLU A 65 -1.17 9.40 1.45
CA GLU A 65 -1.60 8.20 0.73
C GLU A 65 -3.09 7.90 0.96
N ARG A 66 -3.55 8.00 2.22
CA ARG A 66 -4.96 7.88 2.59
C ARG A 66 -5.82 8.92 1.87
N ASP A 67 -5.42 10.19 1.93
CA ASP A 67 -6.17 11.29 1.32
C ASP A 67 -6.24 11.13 -0.21
N LEU A 68 -5.17 10.61 -0.83
CA LEU A 68 -5.15 10.27 -2.25
C LEU A 68 -6.13 9.14 -2.60
N VAL A 69 -6.10 8.04 -1.85
CA VAL A 69 -7.01 6.90 -2.05
C VAL A 69 -8.47 7.32 -1.84
N LEU A 70 -8.75 8.08 -0.78
CA LEU A 70 -10.08 8.59 -0.48
C LEU A 70 -10.58 9.54 -1.59
N LYS A 71 -9.73 10.42 -2.10
CA LYS A 71 -10.04 11.31 -3.23
C LYS A 71 -10.43 10.54 -4.49
N ASN A 72 -9.85 9.36 -4.70
CA ASN A 72 -10.14 8.50 -5.84
C ASN A 72 -11.36 7.57 -5.60
N GLY A 73 -12.08 7.73 -4.49
CA GLY A 73 -13.24 6.90 -4.14
C GLY A 73 -12.87 5.51 -3.57
N GLY A 74 -11.61 5.31 -3.20
CA GLY A 74 -11.14 4.06 -2.61
C GLY A 74 -11.53 3.89 -1.14
N LYS A 75 -11.39 2.66 -0.64
CA LYS A 75 -11.74 2.29 0.75
C LYS A 75 -10.55 2.44 1.69
N ILE A 76 -10.82 2.84 2.93
CA ILE A 76 -9.83 2.94 4.00
C ILE A 76 -10.11 1.85 5.02
N PHE A 77 -9.11 1.04 5.33
CA PHE A 77 -9.17 -0.03 6.32
C PHE A 77 -8.15 0.19 7.42
N TYR A 78 -8.49 -0.16 8.66
CA TYR A 78 -7.59 -0.06 9.82
C TYR A 78 -7.23 -1.42 10.40
N SER A 79 -7.93 -2.47 9.97
CA SER A 79 -7.61 -3.86 10.28
C SER A 79 -7.72 -4.72 9.03
N ILE A 80 -6.91 -5.78 8.97
CA ILE A 80 -7.03 -6.79 7.91
C ILE A 80 -8.33 -7.61 8.03
N ASP A 81 -8.93 -7.64 9.21
CA ASP A 81 -10.16 -8.37 9.48
C ASP A 81 -11.38 -7.68 8.86
N GLU A 82 -11.27 -6.39 8.52
CA GLU A 82 -12.30 -5.62 7.79
C GLU A 82 -12.35 -5.99 6.30
N ILE A 83 -11.36 -6.74 5.82
CA ILE A 83 -11.18 -7.03 4.40
C ILE A 83 -11.66 -8.45 4.10
N GLU A 84 -12.70 -8.54 3.28
CA GLU A 84 -13.32 -9.79 2.84
C GLU A 84 -12.38 -10.65 2.00
N ASN A 85 -12.60 -11.96 2.01
CA ASN A 85 -11.87 -12.90 1.14
C ASN A 85 -12.50 -12.88 -0.26
N THR A 86 -11.66 -12.83 -1.30
CA THR A 86 -12.08 -12.89 -2.71
C THR A 86 -11.77 -14.24 -3.36
N ILE A 87 -10.94 -15.07 -2.74
CA ILE A 87 -10.71 -16.47 -3.17
C ILE A 87 -11.85 -17.34 -2.63
N GLN A 88 -12.50 -18.10 -3.52
CA GLN A 88 -13.37 -19.21 -3.11
C GLN A 88 -12.50 -20.37 -2.62
N SER A 89 -12.87 -20.99 -1.49
CA SER A 89 -12.23 -22.22 -1.05
C SER A 89 -12.16 -23.20 -2.22
N PRO A 90 -11.00 -23.84 -2.50
CA PRO A 90 -10.96 -24.87 -3.51
C PRO A 90 -12.00 -25.93 -3.15
N ASP A 91 -12.89 -26.25 -4.08
CA ASP A 91 -13.80 -27.38 -3.95
C ASP A 91 -12.95 -28.63 -3.68
N ILE A 92 -13.06 -29.19 -2.46
CA ILE A 92 -12.40 -30.43 -2.05
C ILE A 92 -13.37 -31.59 -2.29
#